data_AF-A0A4V1LNH0-F1
#
_entry.id   AF-A0A4V1LNH0-F1
#
_cell.length_a   1.000
_cell.length_b   1.000
_cell.length_c   1.000
_cell.angle_alpha   90.00
_cell.angle_beta   90.00
_cell.angle_gamma   90.00
#
_symmetry.space_group_name_H-M   'P 1'
#
loop_
_entity.id
_entity.type
_entity.pdbx_description
1 polymer ?
#
loop_
_entity_poly.entity_id
_entity_poly.type
_entity_poly.pdbx_seq_one_letter_code
_entity_poly.pdbx_strand_id
1 'polypeptide(L)'
;MKFKAVQILFAIVLFTSCGPKPSKSIADITKEIDTYISHVDANSDLKEETIEGALTDLEGFKDIGKFKYTVYFDGQSNHLYKIKNVEMTDKTISETYYFKDGDLMFIDTNLGGASNKMYVQKYKVISETKTNAETQKLLLEKAKRFQKNFNKER
;
A
#
# COMPACT_ATOMS: atom_id res chain seq x y z
N MET A 1 -6.22 22.09 73.44
CA MET A 1 -5.12 21.55 72.60
C MET A 1 -4.97 20.07 72.95
N LYS A 2 -5.03 19.06 72.08
CA LYS A 2 -5.19 18.93 70.62
C LYS A 2 -5.97 17.63 70.39
N PHE A 3 -6.95 17.64 69.49
CA PHE A 3 -7.72 16.44 69.12
C PHE A 3 -7.22 15.89 67.77
N LYS A 4 -6.92 14.58 67.81
CA LYS A 4 -7.07 13.53 66.80
C LYS A 4 -6.28 13.57 65.49
N ALA A 5 -5.43 12.54 65.39
CA ALA A 5 -5.09 11.84 64.17
C ALA A 5 -6.35 11.41 63.39
N VAL A 6 -6.28 11.54 62.06
CA VAL A 6 -6.90 10.74 60.98
C VAL A 6 -6.83 11.62 59.73
N GLN A 7 -5.74 11.51 58.98
CA GLN A 7 -5.68 11.87 57.55
C GLN A 7 -4.67 10.93 56.87
N ILE A 8 -5.03 9.65 56.85
CA ILE A 8 -4.61 8.70 55.82
C ILE A 8 -5.82 8.57 54.88
N LEU A 9 -5.56 8.39 53.58
CA LEU A 9 -6.47 8.41 52.43
C LEU A 9 -6.74 9.81 51.86
N PHE A 10 -5.96 10.19 50.83
CA PHE A 10 -6.44 10.72 49.54
C PHE A 10 -5.24 11.18 48.69
N ALA A 11 -4.36 10.27 48.27
CA ALA A 11 -3.30 10.61 47.31
C ALA A 11 -2.82 9.41 46.46
N ILE A 12 -3.64 8.36 46.30
CA ILE A 12 -3.31 7.21 45.45
C ILE A 12 -4.51 6.93 44.53
N VAL A 13 -4.85 7.82 43.60
CA VAL A 13 -5.58 7.47 42.36
C VAL A 13 -5.35 8.56 41.28
N LEU A 14 -4.10 8.79 40.87
CA LEU A 14 -3.82 9.49 39.61
C LEU A 14 -2.86 8.69 38.73
N PHE A 15 -2.94 7.37 38.79
CA PHE A 15 -2.53 6.53 37.66
C PHE A 15 -3.65 6.62 36.62
N THR A 16 -3.65 7.72 35.88
CA THR A 16 -4.36 7.79 34.60
C THR A 16 -3.91 6.60 33.78
N SER A 17 -4.79 5.62 33.62
CA SER A 17 -4.56 4.48 32.75
C SER A 17 -4.49 4.97 31.30
N CYS A 18 -3.32 5.44 30.87
CA CYS A 18 -2.89 5.26 29.49
C CYS A 18 -2.57 3.77 29.31
N GLY A 19 -3.61 2.94 29.39
CA GLY A 19 -3.51 1.56 28.91
C GLY A 19 -3.15 1.61 27.42
N PRO A 20 -2.27 0.74 26.93
CA PRO A 20 -1.96 0.70 25.51
C PRO A 20 -3.26 0.54 24.72
N LYS A 21 -3.50 1.41 23.73
CA LYS A 21 -4.63 1.25 22.82
C LYS A 21 -4.57 -0.18 22.27
N PRO A 22 -5.67 -0.96 22.31
CA PRO A 22 -5.66 -2.30 21.73
C PRO A 22 -5.23 -2.19 20.27
N SER A 23 -4.22 -2.99 19.89
CA SER A 23 -3.76 -3.04 18.51
C SER A 23 -4.87 -3.61 17.64
N LYS A 24 -5.19 -2.95 16.52
CA LYS A 24 -6.19 -3.44 15.55
C LYS A 24 -5.82 -4.85 15.09
N SER A 25 -6.83 -5.70 14.88
CA SER A 25 -6.59 -7.03 14.31
C SER A 25 -6.21 -6.91 12.83
N ILE A 26 -5.54 -7.94 12.28
CA ILE A 26 -5.22 -7.99 10.84
C ILE A 26 -6.50 -7.89 10.00
N ALA A 27 -7.58 -8.55 10.43
CA ALA A 27 -8.87 -8.51 9.73
C ALA A 27 -9.48 -7.10 9.67
N ASP A 28 -9.35 -6.32 10.75
CA ASP A 28 -9.81 -4.92 10.76
C ASP A 28 -8.96 -4.07 9.81
N ILE A 29 -7.65 -4.29 9.80
CA ILE A 29 -6.72 -3.58 8.91
C ILE A 29 -7.02 -3.90 7.44
N THR A 30 -7.18 -5.17 7.07
CA THR A 30 -7.49 -5.56 5.69
C THR A 30 -8.84 -5.00 5.25
N LYS A 31 -9.85 -4.98 6.14
CA LYS A 31 -11.16 -4.39 5.85
C LYS A 31 -11.07 -2.87 5.62
N GLU A 32 -10.26 -2.16 6.40
CA GLU A 32 -10.01 -0.73 6.20
C GLU A 32 -9.32 -0.47 4.85
N ILE A 33 -8.37 -1.32 4.46
CA ILE A 33 -7.70 -1.27 3.17
C ILE A 33 -8.70 -1.52 2.03
N ASP A 34 -9.54 -2.55 2.12
CA ASP A 34 -10.55 -2.86 1.09
C ASP A 34 -11.57 -1.72 0.92
N THR A 35 -11.96 -1.09 2.04
CA THR A 35 -12.83 0.09 2.05
C THR A 35 -12.15 1.26 1.34
N TYR A 36 -10.87 1.49 1.64
CA TYR A 36 -10.08 2.53 1.00
C TYR A 36 -9.94 2.30 -0.51
N ILE A 37 -9.60 1.09 -0.94
CA ILE A 37 -9.49 0.72 -2.36
C ILE A 37 -10.80 1.01 -3.09
N SER A 38 -11.93 0.61 -2.50
CA SER A 38 -13.25 0.84 -3.09
C SER A 38 -13.53 2.33 -3.31
N HIS A 39 -13.11 3.20 -2.39
CA HIS A 39 -13.21 4.65 -2.57
C HIS A 39 -12.27 5.18 -3.65
N VAL A 40 -11.04 4.68 -3.74
CA VAL A 40 -10.09 5.08 -4.80
C VAL A 40 -10.59 4.68 -6.18
N ASP A 41 -11.13 3.47 -6.33
CA ASP A 41 -11.63 2.98 -7.61
C ASP A 41 -12.92 3.68 -8.06
N ALA A 42 -13.73 4.15 -7.11
CA ALA A 42 -14.93 4.93 -7.41
C ALA A 42 -14.63 6.42 -7.67
N ASN A 43 -13.41 6.90 -7.41
CA ASN A 43 -13.07 8.31 -7.54
C ASN A 43 -12.69 8.68 -9.00
N SER A 44 -13.62 9.33 -9.70
CA SER A 44 -13.44 9.83 -11.07
C SER A 44 -12.66 11.14 -11.19
N ASP A 45 -12.34 11.79 -10.07
CA ASP A 45 -11.69 13.10 -10.06
C ASP A 45 -10.15 13.01 -10.07
N LEU A 46 -9.60 11.79 -9.93
CA LEU A 46 -8.16 11.55 -9.99
C LEU A 46 -7.62 11.88 -11.38
N LYS A 47 -6.46 12.54 -11.42
CA LYS A 47 -5.70 12.72 -12.65
C LYS A 47 -5.03 11.42 -13.04
N GLU A 48 -4.95 11.20 -14.35
CA GLU A 48 -4.35 10.03 -14.97
C GLU A 48 -3.16 10.44 -15.84
N GLU A 49 -2.02 9.80 -15.61
CA GLU A 49 -0.84 9.91 -16.46
C GLU A 49 -0.43 8.50 -16.91
N THR A 50 -0.33 8.30 -18.22
CA THR A 50 0.01 6.99 -18.80
C THR A 50 1.38 7.03 -19.44
N ILE A 51 2.18 6.02 -19.14
CA ILE A 51 3.53 5.81 -19.69
C ILE A 51 3.56 4.43 -20.34
N GLU A 52 4.03 4.37 -21.57
CA GLU A 52 4.09 3.17 -22.39
C GLU A 52 5.51 2.99 -22.94
N GLY A 53 5.91 1.74 -23.17
CA GLY A 53 7.22 1.45 -23.72
C GLY A 53 7.41 -0.02 -24.09
N ALA A 54 8.61 -0.32 -24.58
CA ALA A 54 9.03 -1.68 -24.87
C ALA A 54 9.64 -2.33 -23.61
N LEU A 55 9.44 -3.63 -23.48
CA LEU A 55 10.19 -4.49 -22.58
C LEU A 55 11.34 -5.10 -23.38
N THR A 56 12.56 -4.99 -22.86
CA THR A 56 13.73 -5.59 -23.48
C THR A 56 14.23 -6.79 -22.69
N ASP A 57 15.00 -7.66 -23.34
CA ASP A 57 15.80 -8.65 -22.62
C ASP A 57 16.79 -7.97 -21.65
N LEU A 58 17.44 -8.79 -20.82
CA LEU A 58 18.37 -8.30 -19.78
C LEU A 58 19.55 -7.51 -20.37
N GLU A 59 19.91 -7.79 -21.62
CA GLU A 59 20.98 -7.11 -22.33
C GLU A 59 20.52 -5.82 -23.03
N GLY A 60 19.20 -5.61 -23.16
CA GLY A 60 18.62 -4.43 -23.79
C GLY A 60 18.57 -4.49 -25.32
N PHE A 61 18.86 -5.64 -25.92
CA PHE A 61 19.02 -5.78 -27.37
C PHE A 61 17.78 -6.29 -28.08
N LYS A 62 16.94 -7.09 -27.41
CA LYS A 62 15.75 -7.69 -28.02
C LYS A 62 14.49 -7.13 -27.37
N ASP A 63 13.55 -6.70 -28.20
CA ASP A 63 12.17 -6.46 -27.78
C ASP A 63 11.53 -7.81 -27.43
N ILE A 64 11.08 -7.95 -26.19
CA ILE A 64 10.42 -9.15 -25.66
C ILE A 64 8.96 -8.86 -25.30
N GLY A 65 8.47 -7.65 -25.55
CA GLY A 65 7.12 -7.26 -25.18
C GLY A 65 6.96 -5.76 -24.97
N LYS A 66 5.83 -5.39 -24.38
CA LYS A 66 5.47 -3.99 -24.12
C LYS A 66 4.95 -3.84 -22.71
N PHE A 67 5.10 -2.65 -22.16
CA PHE A 67 4.45 -2.28 -20.92
C PHE A 67 3.64 -0.99 -21.09
N LYS A 68 2.64 -0.87 -20.23
CA LYS A 68 1.85 0.33 -20.02
C LYS A 68 1.62 0.45 -18.53
N TYR A 69 1.99 1.57 -17.93
CA TYR A 69 1.52 1.89 -16.59
C TYR A 69 0.79 3.23 -16.55
N THR A 70 -0.29 3.27 -15.78
CA THR A 70 -1.11 4.46 -15.56
C THR A 70 -1.06 4.83 -14.08
N VAL A 71 -0.72 6.08 -13.80
CA VAL A 71 -0.66 6.66 -12.47
C VAL A 71 -1.91 7.47 -12.20
N TYR A 72 -2.51 7.27 -11.03
CA TYR A 72 -3.71 7.94 -10.55
C TYR A 72 -3.36 8.77 -9.31
N PHE A 73 -3.53 10.08 -9.40
CA PHE A 73 -3.09 11.01 -8.36
C PHE A 73 -4.05 12.21 -8.23
N ASP A 74 -4.01 12.88 -7.08
CA ASP A 74 -4.72 14.16 -6.92
C ASP A 74 -3.98 15.28 -7.64
N GLY A 75 -4.66 15.97 -8.55
CA GLY A 75 -4.03 16.98 -9.41
C GLY A 75 -3.59 18.26 -8.69
N GLN A 76 -4.09 18.52 -7.48
CA GLN A 76 -3.74 19.73 -6.72
C GLN A 76 -2.57 19.50 -5.77
N SER A 77 -2.65 18.42 -4.99
CA SER A 77 -1.67 18.05 -3.97
C SER A 77 -0.58 17.11 -4.48
N ASN A 78 -0.73 16.58 -5.70
CA ASN A 78 0.13 15.54 -6.26
C ASN A 78 0.19 14.26 -5.41
N HIS A 79 -0.85 13.99 -4.62
CA HIS A 79 -0.89 12.79 -3.79
C HIS A 79 -1.14 11.55 -4.65
N LEU A 80 -0.27 10.55 -4.54
CA LEU A 80 -0.37 9.28 -5.26
C LEU A 80 -1.41 8.35 -4.61
N TYR A 81 -2.36 7.83 -5.40
CA TYR A 81 -3.38 6.91 -4.91
C TYR A 81 -3.22 5.50 -5.48
N LYS A 82 -2.98 5.39 -6.80
CA LYS A 82 -2.96 4.11 -7.48
C LYS A 82 -1.99 4.13 -8.66
N ILE A 83 -1.33 3.02 -8.90
CA ILE A 83 -0.57 2.77 -10.13
C ILE A 83 -1.03 1.43 -10.69
N LYS A 84 -1.48 1.43 -11.94
CA LYS A 84 -1.85 0.21 -12.67
C LYS A 84 -0.80 -0.07 -13.73
N ASN A 85 -0.11 -1.18 -13.63
CA ASN A 85 0.87 -1.67 -14.59
C ASN A 85 0.30 -2.86 -15.37
N VAL A 86 0.55 -2.89 -16.68
CA VAL A 86 0.23 -4.00 -17.58
C VAL A 86 1.46 -4.29 -18.42
N GLU A 87 1.92 -5.53 -18.36
CA GLU A 87 3.04 -6.04 -19.15
C GLU A 87 2.52 -7.12 -20.09
N MET A 88 2.86 -7.01 -21.37
CA MET A 88 2.42 -7.90 -22.44
C MET A 88 3.66 -8.50 -23.09
N THR A 89 3.87 -9.79 -22.86
CA THR A 89 4.94 -10.61 -23.44
C THR A 89 4.29 -11.80 -24.16
N ASP A 90 4.76 -13.03 -23.95
CA ASP A 90 4.01 -14.25 -24.28
C ASP A 90 2.75 -14.40 -23.41
N LYS A 91 2.75 -13.73 -22.25
CA LYS A 91 1.63 -13.63 -21.32
C LYS A 91 1.33 -12.18 -20.98
N THR A 92 0.08 -11.92 -20.62
CA THR A 92 -0.33 -10.65 -20.03
C THR A 92 -0.27 -10.75 -18.52
N ILE A 93 0.49 -9.84 -17.92
CA ILE A 93 0.57 -9.62 -16.48
C ILE A 93 -0.05 -8.27 -16.19
N SER A 94 -0.90 -8.20 -15.16
CA SER A 94 -1.40 -6.92 -14.66
C SER A 94 -1.20 -6.82 -13.16
N GLU A 95 -0.83 -5.63 -12.71
CA GLU A 95 -0.49 -5.34 -11.32
C GLU A 95 -1.09 -3.97 -10.98
N THR A 96 -1.80 -3.88 -9.87
CA THR A 96 -2.34 -2.61 -9.36
C THR A 96 -1.82 -2.38 -7.95
N TYR A 97 -1.15 -1.25 -7.76
CA TYR A 97 -0.53 -0.85 -6.51
C TYR A 97 -1.31 0.32 -5.92
N TYR A 98 -1.73 0.22 -4.67
CA TYR A 98 -2.49 1.26 -3.97
C TYR A 98 -1.66 1.90 -2.87
N PHE A 99 -1.65 3.22 -2.84
CA PHE A 99 -0.82 4.02 -1.96
C PHE A 99 -1.70 4.96 -1.13
N LYS A 100 -1.42 5.07 0.17
CA LYS A 100 -2.10 6.02 1.05
C LYS A 100 -1.07 6.71 1.92
N ASP A 101 -1.10 8.04 1.97
CA ASP A 101 -0.19 8.83 2.80
C ASP A 101 1.29 8.54 2.48
N GLY A 102 1.58 8.23 1.21
CA GLY A 102 2.92 7.86 0.74
C GLY A 102 3.34 6.42 1.08
N ASP A 103 2.52 5.63 1.74
CA ASP A 103 2.79 4.22 2.03
C ASP A 103 2.05 3.29 1.07
N LEU A 104 2.70 2.20 0.66
CA LEU A 104 2.07 1.11 -0.09
C LEU A 104 1.15 0.31 0.85
N MET A 105 -0.12 0.19 0.47
CA MET A 105 -1.17 -0.46 1.28
C MET A 105 -1.61 -1.81 0.70
N PHE A 106 -1.65 -1.92 -0.63
CA PHE A 106 -2.21 -3.09 -1.29
C PHE A 106 -1.61 -3.31 -2.67
N ILE A 107 -1.51 -4.58 -3.05
CA ILE A 107 -1.15 -5.01 -4.40
C ILE A 107 -2.19 -6.04 -4.86
N ASP A 108 -2.83 -5.76 -5.98
CA ASP A 108 -3.63 -6.73 -6.75
C ASP A 108 -2.84 -7.15 -7.97
N THR A 109 -2.80 -8.44 -8.27
CA THR A 109 -2.10 -8.95 -9.45
C THR A 109 -2.93 -9.98 -10.17
N ASN A 110 -2.80 -10.02 -11.49
CA ASN A 110 -3.19 -11.15 -12.31
C ASN A 110 -1.95 -11.58 -13.11
N LEU A 111 -1.34 -12.68 -12.68
CA LEU A 111 -0.09 -13.22 -13.23
C LEU A 111 -0.42 -14.37 -14.19
N GLY A 112 -0.86 -14.05 -15.41
CA GLY A 112 -1.17 -15.07 -16.41
C GLY A 112 -2.34 -15.99 -16.02
N GLY A 113 -3.38 -15.45 -15.38
CA GLY A 113 -4.60 -16.18 -15.00
C GLY A 113 -4.74 -16.47 -13.51
N ALA A 114 -3.68 -16.27 -12.72
CA ALA A 114 -3.73 -16.39 -11.26
C ALA A 114 -3.86 -14.99 -10.62
N SER A 115 -4.99 -14.75 -9.93
CA SER A 115 -5.20 -13.52 -9.16
C SER A 115 -4.62 -13.68 -7.76
N ASN A 116 -3.76 -12.73 -7.36
CA ASN A 116 -3.20 -12.68 -6.01
C ASN A 116 -3.38 -11.30 -5.42
N LYS A 117 -3.72 -11.28 -4.13
CA LYS A 117 -3.89 -10.07 -3.33
C LYS A 117 -2.85 -10.06 -2.22
N MET A 118 -2.27 -8.89 -1.97
CA MET A 118 -1.26 -8.68 -0.95
C MET A 118 -1.56 -7.39 -0.18
N TYR A 119 -1.78 -7.54 1.11
CA TYR A 119 -1.95 -6.43 2.03
C TYR A 119 -0.59 -6.07 2.61
N VAL A 120 -0.25 -4.78 2.55
CA VAL A 120 1.06 -4.27 2.90
C VAL A 120 0.92 -3.16 3.94
N GLN A 121 1.83 -3.12 4.90
CA GLN A 121 1.98 -2.00 5.82
C GLN A 121 3.46 -1.70 5.99
N LYS A 122 3.88 -0.45 5.74
CA LYS A 122 5.29 -0.04 5.80
C LYS A 122 6.20 -0.96 4.99
N TYR A 123 5.78 -1.30 3.77
CA TYR A 123 6.48 -2.23 2.87
C TYR A 123 6.71 -3.65 3.41
N LYS A 124 5.92 -4.09 4.41
CA LYS A 124 5.89 -5.47 4.90
C LYS A 124 4.54 -6.09 4.58
N VAL A 125 4.55 -7.33 4.10
CA VAL A 125 3.33 -8.11 3.85
C VAL A 125 2.71 -8.48 5.19
N ILE A 126 1.42 -8.15 5.37
CA ILE A 126 0.65 -8.47 6.58
C ILE A 126 -0.40 -9.56 6.33
N SER A 127 -0.82 -9.75 5.07
CA SER A 127 -1.74 -10.81 4.65
C SER A 127 -1.63 -11.00 3.14
N GLU A 128 -1.82 -12.24 2.67
CA GLU A 128 -1.80 -12.56 1.25
C GLU A 128 -2.58 -13.83 0.93
N THR A 129 -2.98 -13.99 -0.34
CA THR A 129 -3.81 -15.13 -0.76
C THR A 129 -3.05 -16.31 -1.37
N LYS A 130 -1.86 -16.14 -1.98
CA LYS A 130 -0.98 -17.21 -2.54
C LYS A 130 0.23 -16.63 -3.33
N THR A 131 1.19 -15.98 -2.66
CA THR A 131 2.39 -15.46 -3.35
C THR A 131 3.66 -16.07 -2.75
N ASN A 132 4.61 -16.50 -3.58
CA ASN A 132 5.91 -16.93 -3.06
C ASN A 132 6.79 -15.71 -2.69
N ALA A 133 7.81 -15.93 -1.86
CA ALA A 133 8.65 -14.84 -1.34
C ALA A 133 9.41 -14.06 -2.43
N GLU A 134 9.81 -14.71 -3.53
CA GLU A 134 10.51 -14.05 -4.64
C GLU A 134 9.57 -13.09 -5.38
N THR A 135 8.36 -13.54 -5.70
CA THR A 135 7.32 -12.73 -6.31
C THR A 135 6.91 -11.58 -5.39
N GLN A 136 6.78 -11.81 -4.08
CA GLN A 136 6.52 -10.74 -3.11
C GLN A 136 7.60 -9.66 -3.16
N LYS A 137 8.87 -10.07 -3.09
CA LYS A 137 10.00 -9.15 -3.16
C LYS A 137 10.00 -8.37 -4.47
N LEU A 138 9.76 -9.03 -5.60
CA LEU A 138 9.69 -8.39 -6.90
C LEU A 138 8.59 -7.32 -6.95
N LEU A 139 7.38 -7.65 -6.50
CA LEU A 139 6.23 -6.72 -6.49
C LEU A 139 6.49 -5.51 -5.58
N LEU A 140 7.06 -5.72 -4.39
CA LEU A 140 7.42 -4.63 -3.48
C LEU A 140 8.49 -3.71 -4.09
N GLU A 141 9.50 -4.28 -4.76
CA GLU A 141 10.53 -3.48 -5.44
C GLU A 141 9.98 -2.73 -6.66
N LYS A 142 9.06 -3.33 -7.42
CA LYS A 142 8.35 -2.63 -8.51
C LYS A 142 7.55 -1.45 -7.96
N ALA A 143 6.77 -1.64 -6.89
CA ALA A 143 6.03 -0.57 -6.23
C ALA A 143 6.93 0.60 -5.81
N LYS A 144 8.09 0.30 -5.18
CA LYS A 144 9.09 1.33 -4.82
C LYS A 144 9.62 2.07 -6.03
N ARG A 145 9.93 1.37 -7.12
CA ARG A 145 10.42 2.00 -8.36
C ARG A 145 9.37 2.93 -8.97
N PHE A 146 8.12 2.47 -9.07
CA PHE A 146 7.03 3.28 -9.59
C PHE A 146 6.79 4.53 -8.73
N GLN A 147 6.71 4.36 -7.41
CA GLN A 147 6.55 5.49 -6.48
C GLN A 147 7.73 6.47 -6.58
N LYS A 148 8.96 5.96 -6.65
CA LYS A 148 10.16 6.79 -6.81
C LYS A 148 10.13 7.59 -8.11
N ASN A 149 9.68 6.99 -9.21
CA ASN A 149 9.59 7.68 -10.49
C ASN A 149 8.53 8.79 -10.44
N PHE A 150 7.34 8.49 -9.90
CA PHE A 150 6.28 9.50 -9.70
C PHE A 150 6.77 10.70 -8.88
N ASN A 151 7.51 10.45 -7.80
CA ASN A 151 8.05 11.48 -6.92
C ASN A 151 9.24 12.26 -7.52
N LYS A 152 9.90 11.77 -8.58
CA LYS A 152 11.02 12.49 -9.22
C LYS A 152 10.56 13.54 -10.22
N GLU A 153 9.37 13.35 -10.77
CA GLU A 153 8.79 14.22 -11.79
C GLU A 153 8.06 15.44 -11.17
N ARG A 154 8.11 15.60 -9.84
CA ARG A 154 7.36 16.59 -9.04
C ARG A 154 8.19 17.11 -7.89
#